data_AF-M3VC17-F1
#
_entry.id   AF-M3VC17-F1
#
_cell.length_a   1.000
_cell.length_b   1.000
_cell.length_c   1.000
_cell.angle_alpha   90.00
_cell.angle_beta   90.00
_cell.angle_gamma   90.00
#
_symmetry.space_group_name_H-M   'P 1'
#
loop_
_entity.id
_entity.type
_entity.pdbx_description
1 polymer ?
#
loop_
_entity_poly.entity_id
_entity_poly.type
_entity_poly.pdbx_seq_one_letter_code
_entity_poly.pdbx_strand_id
1 'polypeptide(L)'
;MSAPITDPAATPSPEGTEPPADQAPQAPETPSPAAPAEPEPSRSLDDASPEVLRAEVAKLRKESAGWRTKYQDAKPLAEAQRAAQEADKTDLQRQTERAEALERELADLRAQKQIAEIANTYGIEPDDYDFLGSGTREELEARAKRLAARSASARPPTDRPVESLKPGASPESPAPADDSYPAAWRPNHLPNQ
;
A
#
# COMPACT_ATOMS: atom_id res chain seq x y z
N MET A 1 22.44 -40.02 10.21
CA MET A 1 23.43 -40.45 9.21
C MET A 1 24.02 -39.19 8.62
N SER A 2 25.30 -38.96 8.89
CA SER A 2 26.03 -37.72 8.61
C SER A 2 26.88 -37.83 7.35
N ALA A 3 27.26 -36.64 6.84
CA ALA A 3 28.46 -36.30 6.05
C ALA A 3 28.34 -36.38 4.50
N PRO A 4 29.14 -35.63 3.71
CA PRO A 4 29.75 -34.31 3.96
C PRO A 4 29.86 -33.36 2.74
N ILE A 5 30.31 -32.14 3.07
CA ILE A 5 30.80 -30.98 2.28
C ILE A 5 31.92 -31.34 1.28
N THR A 6 32.03 -30.63 0.13
CA THR A 6 33.23 -29.88 -0.36
C THR A 6 33.16 -29.63 -1.88
N ASP A 7 33.18 -28.36 -2.27
CA ASP A 7 33.54 -27.84 -3.61
C ASP A 7 35.08 -27.75 -3.71
N PRO A 8 35.71 -27.96 -4.88
CA PRO A 8 36.39 -26.79 -5.45
C PRO A 8 36.48 -26.75 -6.99
N ALA A 9 36.52 -25.50 -7.48
CA ALA A 9 37.04 -25.02 -8.75
C ALA A 9 38.18 -25.83 -9.41
N ALA A 10 38.12 -25.99 -10.74
CA ALA A 10 39.20 -25.74 -11.74
C ALA A 10 39.03 -26.59 -13.03
N THR A 11 39.13 -25.90 -14.16
CA THR A 11 39.04 -26.32 -15.58
C THR A 11 40.04 -27.43 -15.98
N PRO A 12 39.82 -28.19 -17.09
CA PRO A 12 40.45 -27.77 -18.36
C PRO A 12 39.61 -27.99 -19.64
N SER A 13 39.87 -27.12 -20.62
CA SER A 13 39.48 -27.20 -22.04
C SER A 13 39.99 -28.49 -22.72
N PRO A 14 39.34 -28.93 -23.81
CA PRO A 14 39.96 -28.79 -25.15
C PRO A 14 38.95 -28.20 -26.15
N GLU A 15 39.26 -27.06 -26.78
CA GLU A 15 39.91 -26.98 -28.09
C GLU A 15 38.98 -27.31 -29.27
N GLY A 16 38.72 -26.27 -30.08
CA GLY A 16 38.42 -26.39 -31.50
C GLY A 16 36.96 -26.56 -31.91
N THR A 17 36.19 -25.47 -31.97
CA THR A 17 35.19 -25.25 -33.02
C THR A 17 34.92 -23.74 -33.10
N GLU A 18 35.44 -23.10 -34.16
CA GLU A 18 34.99 -21.79 -34.62
C GLU A 18 33.47 -21.82 -34.83
N PRO A 19 32.69 -20.88 -34.26
CA PRO A 19 31.41 -20.52 -34.86
C PRO A 19 31.67 -19.56 -36.02
N PRO A 20 31.12 -19.82 -37.22
CA PRO A 20 31.17 -18.86 -38.31
C PRO A 20 30.42 -17.59 -37.87
N ALA A 21 31.09 -16.46 -38.02
CA ALA A 21 30.46 -15.16 -37.98
C ALA A 21 29.45 -15.08 -39.13
N ASP A 22 28.16 -15.09 -38.79
CA ASP A 22 27.14 -14.73 -39.77
C ASP A 22 26.00 -13.93 -39.14
N GLN A 23 25.84 -12.74 -39.70
CA GLN A 23 24.67 -11.87 -39.73
C GLN A 23 24.09 -11.34 -38.41
N ALA A 24 24.53 -10.12 -38.08
CA ALA A 24 23.69 -9.15 -37.40
C ALA A 24 22.34 -8.98 -38.13
N PRO A 25 21.20 -8.94 -37.42
CA PRO A 25 19.91 -8.61 -38.03
C PRO A 25 20.00 -7.24 -38.71
N GLN A 26 19.84 -7.22 -40.03
CA GLN A 26 19.66 -5.98 -40.78
C GLN A 26 18.43 -5.27 -40.21
N ALA A 27 18.64 -4.06 -39.69
CA ALA A 27 17.57 -3.11 -39.42
C ALA A 27 16.79 -2.90 -40.73
N PRO A 28 15.45 -2.91 -40.72
CA PRO A 28 14.69 -2.60 -41.92
C PRO A 28 15.06 -1.18 -42.37
N GLU A 29 15.57 -1.06 -43.60
CA GLU A 29 15.75 0.23 -44.24
C GLU A 29 14.40 0.95 -44.26
N THR A 30 14.27 1.98 -43.43
CA THR A 30 13.23 2.98 -43.58
C THR A 30 13.33 3.56 -44.99
N PRO A 31 12.28 3.50 -45.83
CA PRO A 31 12.33 4.17 -47.12
C PRO A 31 12.55 5.67 -46.84
N SER A 32 13.63 6.20 -47.42
CA SER A 32 13.92 7.62 -47.46
C SER A 32 12.64 8.37 -47.86
N PRO A 33 12.21 9.41 -47.13
CA PRO A 33 11.04 10.18 -47.51
C PRO A 33 11.27 10.73 -48.92
N ALA A 34 10.40 10.32 -49.85
CA ALA A 34 10.34 10.90 -51.17
C ALA A 34 10.31 12.43 -51.02
N ALA A 35 11.23 13.10 -51.71
CA ALA A 35 11.29 14.56 -51.76
C ALA A 35 9.87 15.11 -52.04
N PRO A 36 9.43 16.17 -51.35
CA PRO A 36 8.16 16.82 -51.65
C PRO A 36 8.09 17.14 -53.14
N ALA A 37 7.07 16.60 -53.82
CA ALA A 37 6.77 17.01 -55.17
C ALA A 37 6.59 18.53 -55.17
N GLU A 38 7.41 19.20 -55.97
CA GLU A 38 7.38 20.65 -56.15
C GLU A 38 5.95 21.08 -56.50
N PRO A 39 5.36 22.07 -55.79
CA PRO A 39 3.99 22.47 -56.05
C PRO A 39 3.92 23.04 -57.47
N GLU A 40 3.11 22.40 -58.33
CA GLU A 40 2.74 22.93 -59.64
C GLU A 40 2.37 24.42 -59.52
N PRO A 41 2.86 25.28 -60.44
CA PRO A 41 2.65 26.71 -60.35
C PRO A 41 1.14 27.00 -60.30
N SER A 42 0.72 27.70 -59.25
CA SER A 42 -0.64 28.19 -59.09
C SER A 42 -1.00 29.08 -60.27
N ARG A 43 -1.68 28.52 -61.28
CA ARG A 43 -2.24 29.29 -62.39
C ARG A 43 -3.22 30.30 -61.79
N SER A 44 -2.96 31.58 -61.99
CA SER A 44 -3.87 32.66 -61.62
C SER A 44 -5.21 32.43 -62.34
N LEU A 45 -6.30 32.32 -61.58
CA LEU A 45 -7.65 32.11 -62.12
C LEU A 45 -8.14 33.33 -62.92
N ASP A 46 -7.50 34.49 -62.73
CA ASP A 46 -7.89 35.77 -63.31
C ASP A 46 -7.65 35.87 -64.84
N ASP A 47 -6.73 35.07 -65.40
CA ASP A 47 -6.40 35.05 -66.83
C ASP A 47 -6.85 33.76 -67.55
N ALA A 48 -7.64 32.92 -66.87
CA ALA A 48 -8.05 31.62 -67.38
C ALA A 48 -9.24 31.74 -68.35
N SER A 49 -9.16 31.05 -69.50
CA SER A 49 -10.27 30.91 -70.45
C SER A 49 -11.54 30.39 -69.75
N PRO A 50 -12.76 30.86 -70.12
CA PRO A 50 -14.01 30.45 -69.49
C PRO A 50 -14.25 28.93 -69.52
N GLU A 51 -13.65 28.18 -70.45
CA GLU A 51 -13.71 26.72 -70.47
C GLU A 51 -12.86 26.07 -69.36
N VAL A 52 -11.68 26.64 -69.07
CA VAL A 52 -10.79 26.17 -68.00
C VAL A 52 -11.44 26.39 -66.64
N LEU A 53 -12.06 27.56 -66.42
CA LEU A 53 -12.79 27.85 -65.20
C LEU A 53 -13.96 26.88 -64.97
N ARG A 54 -14.71 26.53 -66.03
CA ARG A 54 -15.81 25.54 -65.93
C ARG A 54 -15.30 24.15 -65.57
N ALA A 55 -14.17 23.73 -66.14
CA ALA A 55 -13.54 22.45 -65.83
C ALA A 55 -13.09 22.40 -64.37
N GLU A 56 -12.48 23.47 -63.86
CA GLU A 56 -12.04 23.56 -62.46
C GLU A 56 -13.24 23.57 -61.49
N VAL A 57 -14.31 24.30 -61.81
CA VAL A 57 -15.56 24.25 -61.03
C VAL A 57 -16.15 22.84 -61.01
N ALA A 58 -16.12 22.12 -62.13
CA ALA A 58 -16.60 20.73 -62.19
C ALA A 58 -15.74 19.79 -61.34
N LYS A 59 -14.41 19.98 -61.34
CA LYS A 59 -13.46 19.25 -60.49
C LYS A 59 -13.71 19.51 -59.01
N LEU A 60 -13.78 20.78 -58.59
CA LEU A 60 -14.09 21.17 -57.22
C LEU A 60 -15.43 20.63 -56.74
N ARG A 61 -16.45 20.58 -57.62
CA ARG A 61 -17.74 19.96 -57.30
C ARG A 61 -17.59 18.47 -57.02
N LYS A 62 -16.83 17.73 -57.84
CA LYS A 62 -16.56 16.29 -57.62
C LYS A 62 -15.78 16.06 -56.33
N GLU A 63 -14.75 16.86 -56.07
CA GLU A 63 -13.95 16.77 -54.84
C GLU A 63 -14.80 17.08 -53.61
N SER A 64 -15.58 18.16 -53.65
CA SER A 64 -16.50 18.50 -52.55
C SER A 64 -17.55 17.42 -52.32
N ALA A 65 -18.06 16.77 -53.37
CA ALA A 65 -18.97 15.63 -53.23
C ALA A 65 -18.26 14.45 -52.56
N GLY A 66 -17.04 14.12 -52.97
CA GLY A 66 -16.23 13.08 -52.34
C GLY A 66 -15.92 13.37 -50.87
N TRP A 67 -15.59 14.62 -50.53
CA TRP A 67 -15.36 15.03 -49.14
C TRP A 67 -16.62 14.99 -48.29
N ARG A 68 -17.78 15.34 -48.85
CA ARG A 68 -19.07 15.17 -48.15
C ARG A 68 -19.33 13.71 -47.82
N THR A 69 -19.12 12.79 -48.77
CA THR A 69 -19.27 11.35 -48.51
C THR A 69 -18.30 10.88 -47.43
N LYS A 70 -17.01 11.18 -47.56
CA LYS A 70 -16.00 10.82 -46.56
C LYS A 70 -16.32 11.37 -45.17
N TYR A 71 -16.83 12.59 -45.09
CA TYR A 71 -17.24 13.19 -43.82
C TYR A 71 -18.45 12.48 -43.22
N GLN A 72 -19.46 12.16 -44.04
CA GLN A 72 -20.63 11.39 -43.59
C GLN A 72 -20.25 10.00 -43.10
N ASP A 73 -19.27 9.34 -43.73
CA ASP A 73 -18.79 8.03 -43.31
C ASP A 73 -17.91 8.11 -42.04
N ALA A 74 -17.06 9.15 -41.92
CA ALA A 74 -16.16 9.31 -40.79
C ALA A 74 -16.85 9.82 -39.51
N LYS A 75 -17.91 10.62 -39.66
CA LYS A 75 -18.67 11.18 -38.53
C LYS A 75 -19.17 10.11 -37.54
N PRO A 76 -19.91 9.06 -37.95
CA PRO A 76 -20.40 8.04 -37.01
C PRO A 76 -19.27 7.26 -36.36
N LEU A 77 -18.15 7.01 -37.07
CA LEU A 77 -16.98 6.34 -36.49
C LEU A 77 -16.34 7.19 -35.39
N ALA A 78 -16.21 8.51 -35.61
CA ALA A 78 -15.68 9.43 -34.61
C ALA A 78 -16.62 9.56 -33.39
N GLU A 79 -17.94 9.57 -33.60
CA GLU A 79 -18.94 9.59 -32.53
C GLU A 79 -18.92 8.28 -31.73
N ALA A 80 -18.86 7.13 -32.41
CA ALA A 80 -18.75 5.82 -31.75
C ALA A 80 -17.46 5.71 -30.92
N GLN A 81 -16.34 6.21 -31.44
CA GLN A 81 -15.07 6.22 -30.70
C GLN A 81 -15.15 7.10 -29.45
N ARG A 82 -15.81 8.26 -29.53
CA ARG A 82 -16.03 9.13 -28.35
C ARG A 82 -16.92 8.44 -27.32
N ALA A 83 -18.03 7.86 -27.75
CA ALA A 83 -18.94 7.14 -26.88
C ALA A 83 -18.25 5.94 -26.18
N ALA A 84 -17.43 5.18 -26.92
CA ALA A 84 -16.64 4.09 -26.35
C ALA A 84 -15.65 4.59 -25.28
N GLN A 85 -14.92 5.68 -25.55
CA GLN A 85 -14.01 6.26 -24.56
C GLN A 85 -14.73 6.80 -23.31
N GLU A 86 -15.93 7.35 -23.47
CA GLU A 86 -16.74 7.80 -22.34
C GLU A 86 -17.27 6.62 -21.51
N ALA A 87 -17.70 5.56 -22.18
CA ALA A 87 -18.09 4.31 -21.53
C ALA A 87 -16.90 3.68 -20.78
N ASP A 88 -15.75 3.55 -21.42
CA ASP A 88 -14.52 3.01 -20.83
C ASP A 88 -14.07 3.84 -19.62
N LYS A 89 -14.14 5.17 -19.69
CA LYS A 89 -13.84 6.04 -18.54
C LYS A 89 -14.80 5.80 -17.39
N THR A 90 -16.08 5.65 -17.68
CA THR A 90 -17.11 5.39 -16.67
C THR A 90 -16.92 4.02 -16.02
N ASP A 91 -16.59 3.00 -16.81
CA ASP A 91 -16.33 1.66 -16.31
C ASP A 91 -15.00 1.59 -15.54
N LEU A 92 -13.96 2.28 -16.00
CA LEU A 92 -12.70 2.42 -15.27
C LEU A 92 -12.94 3.10 -13.91
N GLN A 93 -13.69 4.20 -13.89
CA GLN A 93 -14.04 4.87 -12.63
C GLN A 93 -14.78 3.91 -11.67
N ARG A 94 -15.77 3.16 -12.17
CA ARG A 94 -16.49 2.17 -11.36
C ARG A 94 -15.56 1.07 -10.83
N GLN A 95 -14.60 0.62 -11.65
CA GLN A 95 -13.62 -0.38 -11.24
C GLN A 95 -12.66 0.18 -10.19
N THR A 96 -12.21 1.43 -10.33
CA THR A 96 -11.35 2.11 -9.34
C THR A 96 -12.09 2.29 -8.02
N GLU A 97 -13.32 2.77 -8.02
CA GLU A 97 -14.13 2.92 -6.80
C GLU A 97 -14.33 1.58 -6.10
N ARG A 98 -14.56 0.50 -6.86
CA ARG A 98 -14.66 -0.85 -6.29
C ARG A 98 -13.33 -1.35 -5.73
N ALA A 99 -12.22 -1.10 -6.41
CA ALA A 99 -10.90 -1.49 -5.94
C ALA A 99 -10.55 -0.76 -4.64
N GLU A 100 -10.76 0.55 -4.57
CA GLU A 100 -10.55 1.36 -3.37
C GLU A 100 -11.42 0.89 -2.20
N ALA A 101 -12.69 0.53 -2.45
CA ALA A 101 -13.57 0.00 -1.42
C ALA A 101 -13.04 -1.32 -0.84
N LEU A 102 -12.63 -2.26 -1.71
CA LEU A 102 -12.04 -3.53 -1.29
C LEU A 102 -10.70 -3.35 -0.57
N GLU A 103 -9.88 -2.38 -0.99
CA GLU A 103 -8.62 -2.07 -0.33
C GLU A 103 -8.84 -1.51 1.08
N ARG A 104 -9.85 -0.66 1.28
CA ARG A 104 -10.27 -0.17 2.61
C ARG A 104 -10.75 -1.33 3.48
N GLU A 105 -11.63 -2.18 2.97
CA GLU A 105 -12.11 -3.37 3.70
C GLU A 105 -10.96 -4.30 4.10
N LEU A 106 -10.00 -4.53 3.19
CA LEU A 106 -8.82 -5.35 3.49
C LEU A 106 -7.91 -4.69 4.54
N ALA A 107 -7.73 -3.37 4.50
CA ALA A 107 -6.97 -2.65 5.51
C ALA A 107 -7.63 -2.75 6.88
N ASP A 108 -8.95 -2.57 6.96
CA ASP A 108 -9.72 -2.67 8.20
C ASP A 108 -9.68 -4.09 8.78
N LEU A 109 -9.88 -5.11 7.94
CA LEU A 109 -9.78 -6.52 8.36
C LEU A 109 -8.36 -6.86 8.86
N ARG A 110 -7.31 -6.36 8.20
CA ARG A 110 -5.92 -6.56 8.66
C ARG A 110 -5.68 -5.89 10.00
N ALA A 111 -6.19 -4.67 10.20
CA ALA A 111 -6.07 -3.97 11.48
C ALA A 111 -6.80 -4.72 12.61
N GLN A 112 -8.04 -5.14 12.38
CA GLN A 112 -8.82 -5.93 13.35
C GLN A 112 -8.12 -7.25 13.69
N LYS A 113 -7.61 -7.96 12.69
CA LYS A 113 -6.87 -9.21 12.87
C LYS A 113 -5.61 -9.00 13.70
N GLN A 114 -4.87 -7.92 13.45
CA GLN A 114 -3.69 -7.57 14.23
C GLN A 114 -4.04 -7.24 15.70
N ILE A 115 -5.11 -6.48 15.94
CA ILE A 115 -5.61 -6.18 17.29
C ILE A 115 -5.99 -7.48 18.00
N ALA A 116 -6.74 -8.37 17.34
CA ALA A 116 -7.15 -9.65 17.91
C ALA A 116 -5.96 -10.57 18.24
N GLU A 117 -4.95 -10.65 17.37
CA GLU A 117 -3.73 -11.44 17.62
C GLU A 117 -2.95 -10.94 18.85
N ILE A 118 -2.78 -9.63 18.95
CA ILE A 118 -2.08 -9.01 20.09
C ILE A 118 -2.92 -9.20 21.36
N ALA A 119 -4.22 -8.91 21.30
CA ALA A 119 -5.10 -9.05 22.45
C ALA A 119 -5.13 -10.49 22.99
N ASN A 120 -5.21 -11.49 22.11
CA ASN A 120 -5.13 -12.90 22.49
C ASN A 120 -3.78 -13.25 23.13
N THR A 121 -2.68 -12.67 22.65
CA THR A 121 -1.34 -12.89 23.21
C THR A 121 -1.22 -12.36 24.65
N TYR A 122 -1.90 -11.26 24.97
CA TYR A 122 -1.86 -10.63 26.30
C TYR A 122 -3.08 -10.95 27.18
N GLY A 123 -4.00 -11.80 26.71
CA GLY A 123 -5.19 -12.21 27.46
C GLY A 123 -6.20 -11.08 27.69
N ILE A 124 -6.33 -10.17 26.74
CA ILE A 124 -7.30 -9.06 26.78
C ILE A 124 -8.64 -9.57 26.22
N GLU A 125 -9.74 -9.29 26.92
CA GLU A 125 -11.08 -9.70 26.48
C GLU A 125 -11.54 -8.90 25.24
N PRO A 126 -12.40 -9.47 24.37
CA PRO A 126 -12.92 -8.79 23.18
C PRO A 126 -13.56 -7.43 23.45
N ASP A 127 -14.22 -7.27 24.60
CA ASP A 127 -14.89 -6.03 25.01
C ASP A 127 -13.89 -4.88 25.27
N ASP A 128 -12.62 -5.21 25.54
CA ASP A 128 -11.56 -4.24 25.83
C ASP A 128 -10.71 -3.89 24.59
N TYR A 129 -11.06 -4.38 23.40
CA TYR A 129 -10.25 -4.15 22.17
C TYR A 129 -10.16 -2.68 21.79
N ASP A 130 -11.20 -1.89 22.06
CA ASP A 130 -11.22 -0.45 21.79
C ASP A 130 -10.10 0.32 22.54
N PHE A 131 -9.62 -0.20 23.68
CA PHE A 131 -8.56 0.44 24.44
C PHE A 131 -7.16 0.28 23.82
N LEU A 132 -6.98 -0.64 22.87
CA LEU A 132 -5.73 -0.82 22.13
C LEU A 132 -5.55 0.31 21.09
N GLY A 133 -6.65 0.73 20.49
CA GLY A 133 -6.70 1.79 19.46
C GLY A 133 -6.00 1.40 18.16
N SER A 134 -5.55 2.40 17.41
CA SER A 134 -4.74 2.23 16.19
C SER A 134 -3.25 2.52 16.45
N GLY A 135 -2.39 1.97 15.60
CA GLY A 135 -0.95 2.22 15.65
C GLY A 135 -0.12 1.14 14.97
N THR A 136 1.20 1.24 15.09
CA THR A 136 2.09 0.16 14.67
C THR A 136 1.92 -1.05 15.59
N ARG A 137 2.39 -2.22 15.13
CA ARG A 137 2.35 -3.45 15.93
C ARG A 137 3.03 -3.28 17.29
N GLU A 138 4.19 -2.65 17.31
CA GLU A 138 5.00 -2.41 18.51
C GLU A 138 4.25 -1.50 19.51
N GLU A 139 3.59 -0.46 19.01
CA GLU A 139 2.78 0.44 19.85
C GLU A 139 1.58 -0.28 20.46
N LEU A 140 0.90 -1.13 19.67
CA LEU A 140 -0.22 -1.94 20.14
C LEU A 140 0.24 -2.96 21.18
N GLU A 141 1.36 -3.65 20.97
CA GLU A 141 1.94 -4.59 21.95
C GLU A 141 2.32 -3.88 23.25
N ALA A 142 2.94 -2.69 23.18
CA ALA A 142 3.27 -1.90 24.36
C ALA A 142 2.02 -1.42 25.13
N ARG A 143 0.94 -1.06 24.43
CA ARG A 143 -0.35 -0.72 25.05
C ARG A 143 -1.01 -1.96 25.66
N ALA A 144 -1.04 -3.08 24.94
CA ALA A 144 -1.60 -4.34 25.39
C ALA A 144 -0.91 -4.83 26.67
N LYS A 145 0.43 -4.78 26.71
CA LYS A 145 1.21 -5.11 27.90
C LYS A 145 0.85 -4.23 29.10
N ARG A 146 0.69 -2.92 28.89
CA ARG A 146 0.27 -1.99 29.96
C ARG A 146 -1.14 -2.30 30.46
N LEU A 147 -2.07 -2.63 29.55
CA LEU A 147 -3.44 -2.98 29.90
C LEU A 147 -3.49 -4.29 30.70
N ALA A 148 -2.80 -5.32 30.24
CA ALA A 148 -2.69 -6.60 30.93
C ALA A 148 -2.06 -6.48 32.33
N ALA A 149 -1.03 -5.64 32.50
CA ALA A 149 -0.43 -5.38 33.81
C ALA A 149 -1.42 -4.71 34.79
N ARG A 150 -2.27 -3.81 34.26
CA ARG A 150 -3.29 -3.11 35.05
C ARG A 150 -4.43 -4.03 35.45
N SER A 151 -4.92 -4.87 34.55
CA SER A 151 -5.98 -5.85 34.85
C SER A 151 -5.51 -6.92 35.84
N ALA A 152 -4.26 -7.38 35.73
CA ALA A 152 -3.66 -8.31 36.70
C ALA A 152 -3.56 -7.71 38.11
N SER A 153 -3.25 -6.41 38.22
CA SER A 153 -3.16 -5.70 39.51
C SER A 153 -4.53 -5.38 40.13
N ALA A 154 -5.59 -5.38 39.31
CA ALA A 154 -6.96 -5.09 39.74
C ALA A 154 -7.72 -6.33 40.24
N ARG A 155 -7.13 -7.52 40.18
CA ARG A 155 -7.74 -8.71 40.78
C ARG A 155 -7.86 -8.48 42.30
N PRO A 156 -9.09 -8.49 42.87
CA PRO A 156 -9.25 -8.36 44.31
C PRO A 156 -8.45 -9.48 44.98
N PRO A 157 -7.72 -9.21 46.08
CA PRO A 157 -7.17 -10.26 46.92
C PRO A 157 -8.29 -11.25 47.19
N THR A 158 -8.08 -12.52 46.83
CA THR A 158 -9.11 -13.54 47.02
C THR A 158 -9.56 -13.52 48.48
N ASP A 159 -10.81 -13.13 48.71
CA ASP A 159 -11.55 -13.17 50.00
C ASP A 159 -11.85 -14.61 50.43
N ARG A 160 -10.97 -15.55 50.05
CA ARG A 160 -10.99 -16.90 50.56
C ARG A 160 -10.23 -16.85 51.88
N PRO A 161 -10.87 -17.15 53.02
CA PRO A 161 -10.13 -17.33 54.25
C PRO A 161 -9.07 -18.39 53.97
N VAL A 162 -7.79 -18.01 54.05
CA VAL A 162 -6.73 -19.01 54.04
C VAL A 162 -7.00 -19.91 55.24
N GLU A 163 -7.10 -21.21 55.01
CA GLU A 163 -7.48 -22.21 56.02
C GLU A 163 -6.50 -22.22 57.23
N SER A 164 -5.32 -21.60 57.05
CA SER A 164 -4.32 -21.35 58.08
C SER A 164 -4.60 -20.13 58.99
N LEU A 165 -5.47 -19.20 58.60
CA LEU A 165 -5.91 -18.08 59.44
C LEU A 165 -7.23 -18.45 60.13
N LYS A 166 -7.14 -18.83 61.42
CA LYS A 166 -8.32 -18.98 62.27
C LYS A 166 -9.06 -17.64 62.35
N PRO A 167 -10.40 -17.60 62.18
CA PRO A 167 -11.17 -16.39 62.43
C PRO A 167 -10.94 -15.92 63.87
N GLY A 168 -10.39 -14.71 64.03
CA GLY A 168 -9.98 -14.15 65.33
C GLY A 168 -8.47 -14.08 65.58
N ALA A 169 -7.63 -14.67 64.71
CA ALA A 169 -6.19 -14.45 64.76
C ALA A 169 -5.82 -13.16 64.04
N SER A 170 -5.83 -12.03 64.77
CA SER A 170 -5.13 -10.85 64.31
C SER A 170 -3.63 -11.20 64.23
N PRO A 171 -2.93 -10.96 63.11
CA PRO A 171 -1.48 -11.00 63.15
C PRO A 171 -1.03 -10.04 64.26
N GLU A 172 -0.15 -10.52 65.14
CA GLU A 172 0.49 -9.71 66.17
C GLU A 172 0.96 -8.41 65.49
N SER A 173 0.39 -7.27 65.87
CA SER A 173 0.83 -5.99 65.31
C SER A 173 2.31 -5.87 65.67
N PRO A 174 3.22 -5.55 64.72
CA PRO A 174 4.61 -5.32 65.06
C PRO A 174 4.64 -4.29 66.19
N ALA A 175 5.38 -4.59 67.25
CA ALA A 175 5.49 -3.70 68.40
C ALA A 175 5.78 -2.28 67.89
N PRO A 176 5.09 -1.24 68.39
CA PRO A 176 5.37 0.12 68.00
C PRO A 176 6.86 0.39 68.20
N ALA A 177 7.48 1.09 67.24
CA ALA A 177 8.88 1.49 67.39
C ALA A 177 9.02 2.22 68.73
N ASP A 178 10.04 1.83 69.50
CA ASP A 178 10.35 2.49 70.76
C ASP A 178 10.88 3.90 70.46
N ASP A 179 9.97 4.87 70.40
CA ASP A 179 10.28 6.29 70.26
C ASP A 179 10.81 6.90 71.58
N SER A 180 11.14 6.07 72.58
CA SER A 180 11.81 6.53 73.78
C SER A 180 13.19 7.09 73.43
N TYR A 181 13.41 8.35 73.80
CA TYR A 181 14.72 8.99 73.68
C TYR A 181 15.82 8.15 74.35
N PRO A 182 17.05 8.14 73.79
CA PRO A 182 18.16 7.40 74.35
C PRO A 182 18.37 7.77 75.83
N ALA A 183 18.71 6.77 76.65
CA ALA A 183 18.84 6.94 78.10
C ALA A 183 19.78 8.09 78.52
N ALA A 184 20.73 8.45 77.65
CA ALA A 184 21.65 9.59 77.82
C ALA A 184 20.96 10.96 77.80
N TRP A 185 19.72 11.07 77.31
CA TRP A 185 18.93 12.30 77.24
C TRP A 185 17.89 12.40 78.35
N ARG A 186 17.76 11.38 79.21
CA ARG A 186 16.90 11.47 80.40
C ARG A 186 17.52 12.48 81.38
N PRO A 187 16.82 13.56 81.75
CA PRO A 187 17.34 14.53 82.71
C PRO A 187 17.59 13.86 84.06
N ASN A 188 18.75 14.12 84.66
CA ASN A 188 19.25 13.40 85.85
C ASN A 188 18.58 13.83 87.18
N HIS A 189 17.28 14.16 87.17
CA HIS A 189 16.55 14.66 88.33
C HIS A 189 15.21 13.95 88.52
N LEU A 190 15.25 12.67 88.83
CA LEU A 190 14.12 12.01 89.48
C LEU A 190 14.61 11.48 90.83
N PRO A 191 14.18 12.06 91.97
CA PRO A 191 14.50 11.51 93.28
C PRO A 191 13.76 10.17 93.45
N ASN A 192 14.51 9.15 93.89
CA ASN A 192 13.99 7.83 94.25
C ASN A 192 12.79 7.95 95.20
N GLN A 193 11.70 7.28 94.86
CA GLN A 193 10.62 6.88 95.75
C GLN A 193 10.40 5.39 95.60
#